data_AF-A0A094A033-F1
#
_entry.id   AF-A0A094A033-F1
#
_cell.length_a   1.000
_cell.length_b   1.000
_cell.length_c   1.000
_cell.angle_alpha   90.00
_cell.angle_beta   90.00
_cell.angle_gamma   90.00
#
_symmetry.space_group_name_H-M   'P 1'
#
loop_
_entity.id
_entity.type
_entity.pdbx_description
1 polymer ?
#
loop_
_entity_poly.entity_id
_entity_poly.type
_entity_poly.pdbx_seq_one_letter_code
_entity_poly.pdbx_strand_id
1 'polypeptide(L)'
;MQFFFGMFLSDLSNHQPTLDFVNSRAWVRRFVPPLLMFIGLWVASYPEDHADWMLWSQQLKDLSTYVLLMKQDTARFYTGLGMDFICLAIFLSPTLKDMLSSKYLLWLGKNSFAVYLIHGTLIRTVLTWCMYGLTIPDKVEKEVDGKIEMVNGPGLHHRGYAFMAVFIPLFFVLLYFLANLWTMYIDPLCARWTAALERVTLNESEKTTSAPAHGLLSQPPA
;
A
#
# COMPACT_ATOMS: atom_id res chain seq x y z
N MET A 1 -16.62 1.38 1.93
CA MET A 1 -17.03 0.47 3.03
C MET A 1 -15.99 0.45 4.16
N GLN A 2 -14.70 0.28 3.87
CA GLN A 2 -13.61 0.22 4.88
C GLN A 2 -13.56 1.41 5.86
N PHE A 3 -13.91 2.63 5.42
CA PHE A 3 -13.97 3.79 6.31
C PHE A 3 -14.96 3.62 7.48
N PHE A 4 -16.18 3.13 7.19
CA PHE A 4 -17.19 2.88 8.20
C PHE A 4 -16.76 1.78 9.17
N PHE A 5 -16.10 0.74 8.65
CA PHE A 5 -15.56 -0.33 9.46
C PHE A 5 -14.44 0.16 10.40
N GLY A 6 -13.55 1.03 9.92
CA GLY A 6 -12.52 1.67 10.74
C GLY A 6 -13.12 2.56 11.84
N MET A 7 -14.14 3.35 11.52
CA MET A 7 -14.87 4.15 12.51
C MET A 7 -15.55 3.26 13.57
N PHE A 8 -16.21 2.18 13.13
CA PHE A 8 -16.83 1.20 14.01
C PHE A 8 -15.81 0.53 14.94
N LEU A 9 -14.66 0.10 14.41
CA LEU A 9 -13.59 -0.48 15.23
C LEU A 9 -13.02 0.53 16.24
N SER A 10 -12.89 1.80 15.86
CA SER A 10 -12.46 2.86 16.76
C SER A 10 -13.43 3.02 17.93
N ASP A 11 -14.73 3.06 17.65
CA ASP A 11 -15.76 3.16 18.69
C ASP A 11 -15.77 1.92 19.60
N LEU A 12 -15.70 0.72 19.02
CA LEU A 12 -15.60 -0.54 19.74
C LEU A 12 -14.35 -0.61 20.64
N SER A 13 -13.25 0.02 20.22
CA SER A 13 -12.01 0.08 20.99
C SER A 13 -12.08 1.01 22.21
N ASN A 14 -12.99 1.99 22.19
CA ASN A 14 -13.21 2.91 23.30
C ASN A 14 -14.32 2.43 24.25
N HIS A 15 -15.14 1.48 23.82
CA HIS A 15 -16.24 0.94 24.61
C HIS A 15 -15.74 -0.11 25.62
N GLN A 16 -15.62 0.29 26.89
CA GLN A 16 -15.10 -0.56 27.98
C GLN A 16 -15.88 -1.89 28.19
N PRO A 17 -17.23 -1.92 28.18
CA PRO A 17 -17.97 -3.16 28.41
C PRO A 17 -17.66 -4.26 27.38
N THR A 18 -17.36 -3.89 26.13
CA THR A 18 -16.97 -4.85 25.08
C THR A 18 -15.57 -5.38 25.29
N LEU A 19 -14.64 -4.54 25.76
CA LEU A 19 -13.29 -4.98 26.11
C LEU A 19 -13.31 -5.93 27.31
N ASP A 20 -14.11 -5.63 28.33
CA ASP A 20 -14.29 -6.48 29.52
C ASP A 20 -14.90 -7.83 29.14
N PHE A 21 -15.90 -7.84 28.25
CA PHE A 21 -16.48 -9.08 27.74
C PHE A 21 -15.45 -9.94 27.02
N VAL A 22 -14.64 -9.36 26.12
CA VAL A 22 -13.59 -10.08 25.39
C VAL A 22 -12.50 -10.58 26.34
N ASN A 23 -12.12 -9.77 27.33
CA ASN A 23 -11.10 -10.12 28.32
C ASN A 23 -11.56 -11.19 29.30
N SER A 24 -12.85 -11.23 29.65
CA SER A 24 -13.43 -12.24 30.55
C SER A 24 -13.38 -13.66 29.98
N ARG A 25 -13.35 -13.81 28.64
CA ARG A 25 -13.46 -15.10 27.96
C ARG A 25 -12.17 -15.48 27.24
N ALA A 26 -11.26 -16.15 27.96
CA ALA A 26 -9.96 -16.58 27.44
C ALA A 26 -10.02 -17.42 26.14
N TRP A 27 -11.09 -18.21 25.95
CA TRP A 27 -11.29 -19.00 24.72
C TRP A 27 -11.45 -18.10 23.48
N VAL A 28 -12.14 -16.96 23.61
CA VAL A 28 -12.37 -16.03 22.49
C VAL A 28 -11.02 -15.51 22.04
N ARG A 29 -10.21 -15.03 22.98
CA ARG A 29 -8.88 -14.49 22.71
C ARG A 29 -7.89 -15.52 22.15
N ARG A 30 -8.05 -16.80 22.48
CA ARG A 30 -7.13 -17.88 22.06
C ARG A 30 -7.45 -18.41 20.67
N PHE A 31 -8.73 -18.60 20.35
CA PHE A 31 -9.16 -19.30 19.13
C PHE A 31 -9.71 -18.38 18.05
N VAL A 32 -10.42 -17.31 18.43
CA VAL A 32 -11.11 -16.45 17.46
C VAL A 32 -10.12 -15.61 16.63
N PRO A 33 -9.08 -14.96 17.21
CA PRO A 33 -8.10 -14.23 16.42
C PRO A 33 -7.31 -15.04 15.39
N PRO A 34 -6.71 -16.21 15.71
CA PRO A 34 -5.98 -16.97 14.69
C PRO A 34 -6.91 -17.50 13.60
N LEU A 35 -8.16 -17.85 13.93
CA LEU A 35 -9.17 -18.24 12.95
C LEU A 35 -9.53 -17.08 12.02
N LEU A 36 -9.82 -15.90 12.57
CA LEU A 36 -10.10 -14.69 11.80
C LEU A 36 -8.91 -14.27 10.95
N MET A 37 -7.69 -14.37 11.47
CA MET A 37 -6.47 -14.08 10.73
C MET A 37 -6.30 -15.03 9.55
N PHE A 38 -6.52 -16.34 9.75
CA PHE A 38 -6.42 -17.33 8.68
C PHE A 38 -7.48 -17.13 7.60
N ILE A 39 -8.74 -16.90 8.00
CA ILE A 39 -9.83 -16.59 7.06
C ILE A 39 -9.54 -15.27 6.34
N GLY A 40 -9.09 -14.25 7.06
CA GLY A 40 -8.75 -12.95 6.49
C GLY A 40 -7.63 -13.05 5.45
N LEU A 41 -6.55 -13.79 5.74
CA LEU A 41 -5.46 -14.05 4.80
C LEU A 41 -5.92 -14.88 3.60
N TRP A 42 -6.74 -15.92 3.81
CA TRP A 42 -7.31 -16.73 2.74
C TRP A 42 -8.12 -15.88 1.77
N VAL A 43 -9.01 -15.03 2.31
CA VAL A 43 -9.87 -14.17 1.51
C VAL A 43 -9.07 -13.05 0.83
N ALA A 44 -8.13 -12.42 1.54
CA ALA A 44 -7.27 -11.37 0.99
C ALA A 44 -6.29 -11.90 -0.08
N SER A 45 -6.05 -13.21 -0.14
CA SER A 45 -5.20 -13.81 -1.16
C SER A 45 -5.86 -13.88 -2.53
N TYR A 46 -7.15 -13.53 -2.68
CA TYR A 46 -7.84 -13.60 -3.97
C TYR A 46 -7.09 -12.81 -5.07
N PRO A 47 -6.70 -13.47 -6.18
CA PRO A 47 -5.89 -12.83 -7.21
C PRO A 47 -6.70 -11.85 -8.06
N GLU A 48 -6.05 -10.78 -8.51
CA GLU A 48 -6.66 -9.78 -9.40
C GLU A 48 -6.92 -10.36 -10.80
N ASP A 49 -5.92 -11.07 -11.33
CA ASP A 49 -6.00 -11.75 -12.63
C ASP A 49 -5.98 -13.28 -12.48
N HIS A 50 -6.63 -13.96 -13.43
CA HIS A 50 -6.59 -15.43 -13.55
C HIS A 50 -6.94 -16.21 -12.27
N ALA A 51 -8.05 -15.84 -11.61
CA ALA A 51 -8.60 -16.59 -10.47
C ALA A 51 -8.93 -18.06 -10.77
N ASP A 52 -8.88 -18.49 -12.03
CA ASP A 52 -9.15 -19.86 -12.47
C ASP A 52 -7.94 -20.80 -12.36
N TRP A 53 -6.73 -20.29 -12.04
CA TRP A 53 -5.53 -21.13 -12.02
C TRP A 53 -5.41 -22.04 -10.81
N MET A 54 -6.08 -21.70 -9.70
CA MET A 54 -6.02 -22.49 -8.46
C MET A 54 -7.41 -22.77 -7.90
N LEU A 55 -7.56 -23.93 -7.28
CA LEU A 55 -8.86 -24.40 -6.78
C LEU A 55 -9.43 -23.50 -5.66
N TRP A 56 -8.58 -22.98 -4.78
CA TRP A 56 -9.00 -22.10 -3.69
C TRP A 56 -9.48 -20.73 -4.19
N SER A 57 -8.89 -20.20 -5.27
CA SER A 57 -9.31 -18.94 -5.89
C SER A 57 -10.58 -19.13 -6.72
N GLN A 58 -10.77 -20.30 -7.34
CA GLN A 58 -12.03 -20.68 -7.98
C GLN A 58 -13.18 -20.75 -6.96
N GLN A 59 -12.97 -21.38 -5.79
CA GLN A 59 -13.98 -21.43 -4.72
C GLN A 59 -14.43 -20.03 -4.28
N LEU A 60 -13.49 -19.09 -4.15
CA LEU A 60 -13.79 -17.69 -3.85
C LEU A 60 -14.53 -17.01 -5.00
N LYS A 61 -14.16 -17.27 -6.26
CA LYS A 61 -14.84 -16.74 -7.45
C LYS A 61 -16.30 -17.24 -7.54
N ASP A 62 -16.53 -18.52 -7.29
CA ASP A 62 -17.87 -19.09 -7.26
C ASP A 62 -18.71 -18.45 -6.15
N LEU A 63 -18.17 -18.38 -4.93
CA LEU A 63 -18.80 -17.68 -3.80
C LEU A 63 -19.12 -16.22 -4.14
N SER A 64 -18.24 -15.54 -4.87
CA SER A 64 -18.42 -14.16 -5.30
C SER A 64 -19.62 -14.01 -6.22
N THR A 65 -19.83 -14.98 -7.11
CA THR A 65 -20.93 -14.97 -8.07
C THR A 65 -22.29 -15.16 -7.38
N TYR A 66 -22.31 -15.85 -6.23
CA TYR A 66 -23.50 -16.00 -5.39
C TYR A 66 -23.78 -14.77 -4.50
N VAL A 67 -22.73 -14.16 -3.92
CA VAL A 67 -22.87 -13.06 -2.95
C VAL A 67 -22.98 -11.70 -3.65
N LEU A 68 -22.16 -11.47 -4.67
CA LEU A 68 -22.14 -10.25 -5.48
C LEU A 68 -22.95 -10.52 -6.74
N LEU A 69 -24.23 -10.17 -6.71
CA LEU A 69 -25.14 -10.29 -7.86
C LEU A 69 -24.71 -9.52 -9.12
N MET A 70 -23.69 -8.65 -9.05
CA MET A 70 -23.17 -7.87 -10.17
C MET A 70 -21.66 -8.09 -10.34
N LYS A 71 -21.20 -8.05 -11.61
CA LYS A 71 -19.78 -8.00 -12.05
C LYS A 71 -19.06 -6.75 -11.53
N GLN A 72 -18.98 -6.60 -10.21
CA GLN A 72 -18.19 -5.57 -9.57
C GLN A 72 -16.74 -6.05 -9.45
N ASP A 73 -15.85 -5.14 -9.10
CA ASP A 73 -14.42 -5.37 -8.91
C ASP A 73 -14.18 -6.33 -7.73
N THR A 74 -14.34 -7.64 -7.98
CA THR A 74 -14.37 -8.72 -6.96
C THR A 74 -13.06 -8.81 -6.19
N ALA A 75 -11.93 -8.56 -6.86
CA ALA A 75 -10.61 -8.58 -6.24
C ALA A 75 -10.47 -7.51 -5.16
N ARG A 76 -10.93 -6.28 -5.43
CA ARG A 76 -10.91 -5.19 -4.44
C ARG A 76 -11.87 -5.45 -3.29
N PHE A 77 -13.03 -6.04 -3.57
CA PHE A 77 -13.99 -6.41 -2.53
C PHE A 77 -13.39 -7.44 -1.56
N TYR A 78 -12.82 -8.52 -2.08
CA TYR A 78 -12.21 -9.56 -1.25
C TYR A 78 -10.99 -9.09 -0.49
N THR A 79 -10.13 -8.28 -1.13
CA THR A 79 -9.01 -7.65 -0.43
C THR A 79 -9.52 -6.81 0.74
N GLY A 80 -10.57 -6.01 0.53
CA GLY A 80 -11.13 -5.20 1.60
C GLY A 80 -11.75 -6.01 2.74
N LEU A 81 -12.53 -7.04 2.40
CA LEU A 81 -13.16 -7.92 3.37
C LEU A 81 -12.13 -8.73 4.17
N GLY A 82 -11.08 -9.23 3.50
CA GLY A 82 -9.96 -9.91 4.17
C GLY A 82 -9.21 -8.99 5.13
N MET A 83 -8.96 -7.74 4.73
CA MET A 83 -8.37 -6.72 5.60
C MET A 83 -9.24 -6.41 6.82
N ASP A 84 -10.57 -6.35 6.67
CA ASP A 84 -11.48 -6.14 7.79
C ASP A 84 -11.38 -7.28 8.83
N PHE A 85 -11.31 -8.53 8.37
CA PHE A 85 -11.08 -9.69 9.26
C PHE A 85 -9.71 -9.67 9.94
N ILE A 86 -8.66 -9.27 9.22
CA ILE A 86 -7.31 -9.14 9.79
C ILE A 86 -7.29 -8.04 10.86
N CYS A 87 -7.89 -6.88 10.59
CA CYS A 87 -8.02 -5.78 11.55
C CYS A 87 -8.78 -6.22 12.81
N LEU A 88 -9.88 -6.96 12.64
CA LEU A 88 -10.65 -7.53 13.75
C LEU A 88 -9.80 -8.55 14.55
N ALA A 89 -9.06 -9.43 13.86
CA ALA A 89 -8.17 -10.39 14.52
C ALA A 89 -7.10 -9.69 15.38
N ILE A 90 -6.49 -8.63 14.85
CA ILE A 90 -5.51 -7.81 15.59
C ILE A 90 -6.20 -7.12 16.76
N PHE A 91 -7.41 -6.59 16.58
CA PHE A 91 -8.17 -5.94 17.65
C PHE A 91 -8.41 -6.87 18.86
N LEU A 92 -8.84 -8.12 18.61
CA LEU A 92 -9.14 -9.09 19.67
C LEU A 92 -7.89 -9.72 20.31
N SER A 93 -6.74 -9.73 19.63
CA SER A 93 -5.53 -10.41 20.11
C SER A 93 -4.48 -9.45 20.67
N PRO A 94 -4.19 -9.48 21.99
CA PRO A 94 -3.10 -8.69 22.55
C PRO A 94 -1.73 -9.14 22.04
N THR A 95 -1.52 -10.44 21.81
CA THR A 95 -0.23 -10.95 21.33
C THR A 95 0.11 -10.46 19.92
N LEU A 96 -0.90 -10.31 19.05
CA LEU A 96 -0.69 -9.74 17.72
C LEU A 96 -0.36 -8.25 17.80
N LYS A 97 -0.99 -7.50 18.72
CA LYS A 97 -0.64 -6.08 18.96
C LYS A 97 0.80 -5.94 19.46
N ASP A 98 1.20 -6.79 20.41
CA ASP A 98 2.58 -6.79 20.93
C ASP A 98 3.60 -7.16 19.84
N MET A 99 3.27 -8.14 18.98
CA MET A 99 4.12 -8.51 17.86
C MET A 99 4.24 -7.37 16.84
N LEU A 100 3.12 -6.77 16.42
CA LEU A 100 3.08 -5.68 15.43
C LEU A 100 3.69 -4.38 15.96
N SER A 101 3.67 -4.14 17.26
CA SER A 101 4.32 -2.99 17.92
C SER A 101 5.82 -3.21 18.17
N SER A 102 6.41 -4.30 17.66
CA SER A 102 7.85 -4.49 17.71
C SER A 102 8.61 -3.39 16.95
N LYS A 103 9.78 -3.01 17.47
CA LYS A 103 10.63 -1.95 16.90
C LYS A 103 10.90 -2.13 15.40
N TYR A 104 11.08 -3.37 14.95
CA TYR A 104 11.36 -3.68 13.55
C TYR A 104 10.14 -3.49 12.65
N LEU A 105 8.97 -3.96 13.05
CA LEU A 105 7.74 -3.79 12.26
C LEU A 105 7.28 -2.33 12.24
N LEU A 106 7.44 -1.59 13.33
CA LEU A 106 7.21 -0.15 13.36
C LEU A 106 8.18 0.61 12.45
N TRP A 107 9.46 0.21 12.43
CA TRP A 107 10.44 0.81 11.52
C TRP A 107 10.11 0.52 10.04
N LEU A 108 9.69 -0.70 9.72
CA LEU A 108 9.21 -1.06 8.38
C LEU A 108 7.96 -0.25 8.00
N GLY A 109 7.00 -0.12 8.91
CA GLY A 109 5.80 0.69 8.74
C GLY A 109 6.14 2.15 8.45
N LYS A 110 7.06 2.76 9.21
CA LYS A 110 7.52 4.14 8.98
C LYS A 110 8.08 4.36 7.58
N ASN A 111 8.82 3.39 7.04
CA ASN A 111 9.43 3.49 5.71
C ASN A 111 8.52 2.96 4.58
N SER A 112 7.40 2.31 4.90
CA SER A 112 6.54 1.60 3.94
C SER A 112 5.99 2.51 2.83
N PHE A 113 5.64 3.75 3.18
CA PHE A 113 5.14 4.73 2.21
C PHE A 113 6.24 5.13 1.22
N ALA A 114 7.43 5.44 1.72
CA ALA A 114 8.56 5.78 0.85
C ALA A 114 8.94 4.60 -0.06
N VAL A 115 8.98 3.38 0.47
CA VAL A 115 9.16 2.13 -0.30
C VAL A 115 8.12 2.04 -1.42
N TYR A 116 6.85 2.26 -1.12
CA TYR A 116 5.77 2.21 -2.10
C TYR A 116 5.95 3.23 -3.23
N LEU A 117 6.45 4.44 -2.95
CA LEU A 117 6.69 5.43 -4.00
C LEU A 117 7.87 5.06 -4.92
N ILE A 118 8.96 4.55 -4.34
CA ILE A 118 10.21 4.35 -5.08
C ILE A 118 10.34 2.95 -5.70
N HIS A 119 9.63 1.94 -5.18
CA HIS A 119 9.84 0.55 -5.62
C HIS A 119 9.59 0.39 -7.12
N GLY A 120 8.51 0.99 -7.66
CA GLY A 120 8.14 0.84 -9.06
C GLY A 120 9.19 1.38 -10.03
N THR A 121 9.78 2.54 -9.71
CA THR A 121 10.84 3.15 -10.54
C THR A 121 12.16 2.39 -10.40
N LEU A 122 12.52 1.96 -9.19
CA LEU A 122 13.73 1.16 -8.94
C LEU A 122 13.66 -0.23 -9.57
N ILE A 123 12.48 -0.88 -9.58
CA ILE A 123 12.28 -2.15 -10.27
C ILE A 123 12.53 -1.97 -11.77
N ARG A 124 11.92 -0.96 -12.40
CA ARG A 124 12.04 -0.74 -13.86
C ARG A 124 13.45 -0.35 -14.29
N THR A 125 14.21 0.32 -13.44
CA THR A 125 15.57 0.80 -13.75
C THR A 125 16.64 -0.12 -13.17
N VAL A 126 16.92 0.00 -11.88
CA VAL A 126 18.02 -0.69 -11.18
C VAL A 126 17.87 -2.21 -11.25
N LEU A 127 16.70 -2.77 -10.92
CA LEU A 127 16.52 -4.22 -10.91
C LEU A 127 16.62 -4.79 -12.33
N THR A 128 15.98 -4.16 -13.31
CA THR A 128 16.10 -4.54 -14.73
C THR A 128 17.54 -4.53 -15.20
N TRP A 129 18.31 -3.46 -14.89
CA TRP A 129 19.72 -3.36 -15.26
C TRP A 129 20.58 -4.41 -14.58
N CYS A 130 20.32 -4.73 -13.31
CA CYS A 130 21.01 -5.81 -12.61
C CYS A 130 20.70 -7.17 -13.25
N MET A 131 19.44 -7.45 -13.55
CA MET A 131 18.99 -8.77 -14.04
C MET A 131 19.34 -9.04 -15.51
N TYR A 132 19.26 -8.01 -16.36
CA TYR A 132 19.37 -8.14 -17.81
C TYR A 132 20.57 -7.40 -18.40
N GLY A 133 21.28 -6.59 -17.60
CA GLY A 133 22.40 -5.78 -18.07
C GLY A 133 21.96 -4.43 -18.66
N LEU A 134 22.96 -3.61 -19.03
CA LEU A 134 22.75 -2.29 -19.63
C LEU A 134 22.56 -2.33 -21.16
N THR A 135 22.80 -3.47 -21.80
CA THR A 135 22.85 -3.60 -23.26
C THR A 135 21.84 -4.63 -23.74
N ILE A 136 20.84 -4.14 -24.47
CA ILE A 136 19.90 -4.97 -25.22
C ILE A 136 20.38 -4.92 -26.68
N PRO A 137 20.77 -6.04 -27.31
CA PRO A 137 20.96 -6.06 -28.75
C PRO A 137 19.58 -6.00 -29.41
N ASP A 138 19.27 -4.86 -30.05
CA ASP A 138 17.93 -4.56 -30.56
C ASP A 138 17.44 -5.49 -31.67
N LYS A 139 18.35 -6.14 -32.42
CA LYS A 139 18.01 -7.01 -33.57
C LYS A 139 19.04 -8.11 -33.68
N VAL A 140 18.59 -9.35 -33.82
CA VAL A 140 19.47 -10.46 -34.21
C VAL A 140 19.08 -10.86 -35.62
N GLU A 141 20.03 -10.75 -36.55
CA GLU A 141 19.86 -11.21 -37.92
C GLU A 141 19.62 -12.72 -37.88
N LYS A 142 18.42 -13.15 -38.30
CA LYS A 142 18.10 -14.56 -38.50
C LYS A 142 17.82 -14.77 -39.98
N GLU A 143 18.57 -15.67 -40.59
CA GLU A 143 18.28 -16.13 -41.94
C GLU A 143 17.09 -17.09 -41.87
N VAL A 144 15.94 -16.64 -42.37
CA VAL A 144 14.76 -17.47 -42.58
C VAL A 144 14.50 -17.44 -44.07
N ASP A 145 14.57 -18.61 -44.71
CA ASP A 145 14.22 -18.79 -46.13
C ASP A 145 15.08 -17.98 -47.13
N GLY A 146 16.40 -17.86 -46.87
CA GLY A 146 17.37 -17.23 -47.79
C GLY A 146 17.23 -15.71 -47.90
N LYS A 147 16.46 -15.06 -47.01
CA LYS A 147 16.41 -13.60 -46.85
C LYS A 147 16.80 -13.21 -45.43
N ILE A 148 17.61 -12.15 -45.30
CA ILE A 148 17.98 -11.56 -44.03
C ILE A 148 16.83 -10.67 -43.57
N GLU A 149 16.00 -11.17 -42.65
CA GLU A 149 14.98 -10.36 -41.98
C GLU A 149 15.42 -9.97 -40.58
N MET A 150 15.13 -8.72 -40.21
CA MET A 150 15.40 -8.16 -38.90
C MET A 150 14.34 -8.66 -37.90
N VAL A 151 14.59 -9.81 -37.26
CA VAL A 151 13.70 -10.34 -36.23
C VAL A 151 14.07 -9.72 -34.87
N ASN A 152 13.05 -9.37 -34.07
CA ASN A 152 13.25 -8.94 -32.68
C ASN A 152 14.15 -9.96 -31.95
N GLY A 153 15.18 -9.47 -31.27
CA GLY A 153 16.22 -10.29 -30.64
C GLY A 153 15.67 -11.39 -29.71
N PRO A 154 16.46 -12.44 -29.44
CA PRO A 154 16.04 -13.54 -28.58
C PRO A 154 15.65 -12.99 -27.22
N GLY A 155 14.49 -13.44 -26.71
CA GLY A 155 13.95 -13.01 -25.44
C GLY A 155 15.01 -12.99 -24.34
N LEU A 156 14.98 -11.94 -23.52
CA LEU A 156 15.95 -11.65 -22.46
C LEU A 156 16.34 -12.91 -21.67
N HIS A 157 17.55 -13.42 -21.90
CA HIS A 157 18.06 -14.57 -21.17
C HIS A 157 18.48 -14.10 -19.78
N HIS A 158 17.78 -14.58 -18.75
CA HIS A 158 18.15 -14.27 -17.38
C HIS A 158 19.53 -14.85 -17.09
N ARG A 159 20.39 -14.10 -16.39
CA ARG A 159 21.80 -14.46 -16.12
C ARG A 159 22.00 -15.65 -15.15
N GLY A 160 21.02 -16.55 -15.08
CA GLY A 160 20.98 -17.74 -14.21
C GLY A 160 20.32 -17.49 -12.86
N TYR A 161 19.64 -18.52 -12.33
CA TYR A 161 18.90 -18.44 -11.05
C TYR A 161 19.78 -18.10 -9.84
N ALA A 162 21.06 -18.49 -9.85
CA ALA A 162 22.01 -18.17 -8.78
C ALA A 162 22.28 -16.65 -8.69
N PHE A 163 22.38 -15.97 -9.83
CA PHE A 163 22.55 -14.52 -9.88
C PHE A 163 21.30 -13.80 -9.35
N MET A 164 20.12 -14.28 -9.74
CA MET A 164 18.84 -13.76 -9.25
C MET A 164 18.70 -13.89 -7.72
N ALA A 165 19.07 -15.05 -7.16
CA ALA A 165 18.98 -15.30 -5.72
C ALA A 165 19.87 -14.35 -4.88
N VAL A 166 20.99 -13.87 -5.42
CA VAL A 166 21.89 -12.92 -4.74
C VAL A 166 21.45 -11.47 -4.95
N PHE A 167 21.00 -11.12 -6.16
CA PHE A 167 20.66 -9.73 -6.49
C PHE A 167 19.32 -9.28 -5.92
N ILE A 168 18.32 -10.17 -5.80
CA ILE A 168 17.03 -9.84 -5.18
C ILE A 168 17.20 -9.32 -3.75
N PRO A 169 17.88 -10.02 -2.81
CA PRO A 169 18.04 -9.51 -1.46
C PRO A 169 18.88 -8.22 -1.43
N LEU A 170 19.92 -8.11 -2.28
CA LEU A 170 20.72 -6.89 -2.39
C LEU A 170 19.88 -5.69 -2.86
N PHE A 171 18.97 -5.91 -3.82
CA PHE A 171 18.02 -4.91 -4.27
C PHE A 171 17.07 -4.49 -3.13
N PHE A 172 16.55 -5.44 -2.33
CA PHE A 172 15.73 -5.09 -1.17
C PHE A 172 16.51 -4.23 -0.15
N VAL A 173 17.77 -4.56 0.13
CA VAL A 173 18.61 -3.73 1.02
C VAL A 173 18.77 -2.32 0.46
N LEU A 174 19.09 -2.19 -0.84
CA LEU A 174 19.20 -0.89 -1.50
C LEU A 174 17.89 -0.10 -1.45
N LEU A 175 16.77 -0.76 -1.72
CA LEU A 175 15.44 -0.15 -1.71
C LEU A 175 15.10 0.39 -0.32
N TYR A 176 15.25 -0.42 0.73
CA TYR A 176 15.00 0.02 2.10
C TYR A 176 15.98 1.11 2.57
N PHE A 177 17.22 1.08 2.10
CA PHE A 177 18.19 2.13 2.37
C PHE A 177 17.77 3.47 1.76
N LEU A 178 17.39 3.49 0.47
CA LEU A 178 16.87 4.68 -0.20
C LEU A 178 15.56 5.17 0.41
N ALA A 179 14.66 4.26 0.80
CA ALA A 179 13.42 4.61 1.49
C ALA A 179 13.69 5.27 2.84
N ASN A 180 14.65 4.75 3.61
CA ASN A 180 15.03 5.36 4.88
C ASN A 180 15.66 6.76 4.69
N LEU A 181 16.43 6.95 3.61
CA LEU A 181 16.95 8.27 3.24
C LEU A 181 15.81 9.22 2.84
N TRP A 182 14.85 8.75 2.05
CA TRP A 182 13.68 9.53 1.67
C TRP A 182 12.90 10.00 2.89
N THR A 183 12.58 9.11 3.82
CA THR A 183 11.84 9.45 5.05
C THR A 183 12.62 10.40 5.96
N MET A 184 13.96 10.38 5.93
CA MET A 184 14.78 11.27 6.74
C MET A 184 14.93 12.67 6.15
N TYR A 185 14.96 12.81 4.82
CA TYR A 185 15.26 14.09 4.16
C TYR A 185 14.08 14.68 3.39
N ILE A 186 13.35 13.87 2.63
CA ILE A 186 12.29 14.34 1.74
C ILE A 186 11.01 14.60 2.52
N ASP A 187 10.59 13.69 3.41
CA ASP A 187 9.36 13.86 4.18
C ASP A 187 9.36 15.16 5.01
N PRO A 188 10.45 15.52 5.74
CA PRO A 188 10.52 16.80 6.45
C PRO A 188 10.58 18.02 5.53
N LEU A 189 11.16 17.91 4.33
CA LEU A 189 11.17 19.00 3.36
C LEU A 189 9.76 19.29 2.84
N CYS A 190 9.02 18.25 2.46
CA CYS A 190 7.62 18.38 2.08
C CYS A 190 6.79 18.98 3.23
N ALA A 191 7.01 18.54 4.47
CA ALA A 191 6.32 19.13 5.63
C ALA A 191 6.62 20.63 5.80
N ARG A 192 7.88 21.06 5.62
CA ARG A 192 8.26 22.47 5.69
C ARG A 192 7.65 23.30 4.56
N TRP A 193 7.60 22.76 3.34
CA TRP A 193 6.98 23.42 2.20
C TRP A 193 5.47 23.56 2.37
N THR A 194 4.78 22.51 2.83
CA THR A 194 3.36 22.56 3.14
C THR A 194 3.08 23.60 4.23
N ALA A 195 3.87 23.61 5.31
CA ALA A 195 3.71 24.61 6.38
C ALA A 195 3.98 26.05 5.90
N ALA A 196 4.91 26.23 4.96
CA ALA A 196 5.16 27.53 4.34
C ALA A 196 3.97 27.99 3.49
N LEU A 197 3.40 27.10 2.67
CA LEU A 197 2.22 27.36 1.86
C LEU A 197 1.00 27.69 2.73
N GLU A 198 0.76 26.89 3.77
CA GLU A 198 -0.33 27.11 4.73
C GLU A 198 -0.25 28.51 5.36
N ARG A 199 0.95 28.92 5.81
CA ARG A 199 1.16 30.27 6.35
C ARG A 199 0.88 31.37 5.31
N VAL A 200 1.31 31.19 4.07
CA VAL A 200 1.06 32.18 3.01
C VAL A 200 -0.44 32.31 2.75
N THR A 201 -1.15 31.19 2.56
CA THR A 201 -2.58 31.20 2.26
C THR A 201 -3.44 31.71 3.41
N LEU A 202 -3.12 31.33 4.66
CA LEU A 202 -3.86 31.79 5.84
C LEU A 202 -3.59 33.27 6.14
N ASN A 203 -2.35 33.75 5.99
CA ASN A 203 -2.03 35.17 6.20
C ASN A 203 -2.66 36.06 5.13
N GLU A 204 -2.80 35.59 3.88
CA GLU A 204 -3.54 36.32 2.84
C GLU A 204 -5.05 36.35 3.12
N SER A 205 -5.62 35.27 3.68
CA SER A 205 -7.03 35.24 4.07
C SER A 205 -7.32 36.21 5.21
N GLU A 206 -6.46 36.30 6.23
CA GLU A 206 -6.62 37.24 7.35
C GLU A 206 -6.50 38.70 6.88
N LYS A 207 -5.55 39.00 5.98
CA LYS A 207 -5.35 40.34 5.42
C LYS A 207 -6.49 40.80 4.51
N THR A 208 -7.19 39.85 3.87
CA THR A 208 -8.36 40.15 3.02
C THR A 208 -9.62 40.40 3.86
N THR A 209 -9.77 39.75 5.02
CA THR A 209 -10.87 40.01 5.96
C THR A 209 -10.67 41.29 6.77
N SER A 210 -9.43 41.75 6.97
CA SER A 210 -9.10 42.97 7.74
C SER A 210 -8.90 44.24 6.90
N ALA A 211 -9.14 44.23 5.60
CA ALA A 211 -9.10 45.45 4.78
C ALA A 211 -10.34 46.32 5.09
N PRO A 212 -10.16 47.59 5.50
CA PRO A 212 -11.21 48.33 6.19
C PRO A 212 -12.28 48.85 5.21
N ALA A 213 -13.55 48.63 5.56
CA ALA A 213 -14.70 49.36 5.05
C ALA A 213 -14.70 50.83 5.54
N HIS A 214 -13.59 51.55 5.38
CA HIS A 214 -13.44 52.93 5.82
C HIS A 214 -13.28 53.84 4.61
N GLY A 215 -14.39 54.14 3.93
CA GLY A 215 -14.38 55.00 2.75
C GLY A 215 -15.69 55.70 2.37
N LEU A 216 -16.80 55.56 3.12
CA LEU A 216 -18.10 56.08 2.65
C LEU A 216 -18.93 56.92 3.64
N LEU A 217 -18.38 57.36 4.79
CA LEU A 217 -19.12 58.25 5.68
C LEU A 217 -18.25 59.36 6.28
N SER A 218 -17.88 60.35 5.45
CA SER A 218 -17.65 61.71 5.95
C SER A 218 -17.53 62.71 4.79
N GLN A 219 -18.60 63.45 4.49
CA GLN A 219 -18.48 64.88 4.17
C GLN A 219 -19.64 65.67 4.80
N PRO A 220 -19.41 66.94 5.17
CA PRO A 220 -20.05 67.60 6.31
C PRO A 220 -20.86 68.84 5.85
N PRO A 221 -21.09 69.87 6.68
CA PRO A 221 -22.42 70.30 7.13
C PRO A 221 -22.97 71.55 6.41
N ALA A 222 -24.29 71.65 6.33
CA ALA A 222 -25.07 72.90 6.38
C ALA A 222 -26.52 72.57 6.74
#